data_AF-A0A2Z4FIZ5-F1
#
_entry.id   AF-A0A2Z4FIZ5-F1
#
_cell.length_a   1.000
_cell.length_b   1.000
_cell.length_c   1.000
_cell.angle_alpha   90.00
_cell.angle_beta   90.00
_cell.angle_gamma   90.00
#
_symmetry.space_group_name_H-M   'P 1'
#
loop_
_entity.id
_entity.type
_entity.pdbx_description
1 polymer ?
#
loop_
_entity_poly.entity_id
_entity_poly.type
_entity_poly.pdbx_seq_one_letter_code
_entity_poly.pdbx_strand_id
1 'polypeptide(L)'
;MSEERPLDALLPELNKSRRQKSEPIDASAVHPRVLEVTLEDSWEWTLGAWSDPGARALDKLLRELIQVTVLAELSKSPDNKTAARNFEKMRLLVFAPMSAESQKVIEEIGFSKIDFAPDQYAERINAWRDEARAAGLTPSPRPSAVYVMDISRVDPVIANNLLTIQAEMTKKLAGEFWGQTPGGPSRLMATYLRQYLNASVTPNRKGLHELELFIVQDKQNCLRWIDPSIFQALCDFIGVILRAVHDLDVQWGVCTPDSSGFASPPVFRVKRKDGYKIVPVSLHLLNWCVMPRGEEAPSLAESVDALARELK
;
A
#
# COMPACT_ATOMS: atom_id res chain seq x y z
N MET A 1 -32.99 -16.04 48.35
CA MET A 1 -31.74 -15.41 47.89
C MET A 1 -30.92 -16.53 47.25
N SER A 2 -31.05 -16.90 45.96
CA SER A 2 -30.92 -16.08 44.72
C SER A 2 -29.72 -15.13 44.86
N GLU A 3 -28.64 -15.22 44.09
CA GLU A 3 -28.57 -15.53 42.66
C GLU A 3 -27.40 -16.47 42.30
N GLU A 4 -27.79 -17.61 41.72
CA GLU A 4 -26.98 -18.39 40.80
C GLU A 4 -26.55 -17.49 39.64
N ARG A 5 -25.29 -17.62 39.18
CA ARG A 5 -24.79 -16.94 37.98
C ARG A 5 -25.60 -17.44 36.77
N PRO A 6 -26.53 -16.65 36.20
CA PRO A 6 -27.53 -17.19 35.27
C PRO A 6 -26.99 -17.46 33.86
N LEU A 7 -25.72 -17.14 33.59
CA LEU A 7 -25.10 -17.26 32.28
C LEU A 7 -24.33 -18.57 32.08
N ASP A 8 -23.78 -19.16 33.16
CA ASP A 8 -22.94 -20.36 33.06
C ASP A 8 -23.75 -21.65 32.86
N ALA A 9 -25.05 -21.62 33.18
CA ALA A 9 -25.97 -22.75 32.98
C ALA A 9 -26.59 -22.79 31.57
N LEU A 10 -26.46 -21.73 30.77
CA LEU A 10 -27.15 -21.60 29.48
C LEU A 10 -26.35 -22.16 28.29
N LEU A 11 -25.06 -22.49 28.45
CA LEU A 11 -24.23 -22.94 27.32
C LEU A 11 -23.26 -24.10 27.70
N PRO A 12 -23.75 -25.25 28.19
CA PRO A 12 -22.91 -26.44 28.41
C PRO A 12 -22.29 -26.99 27.11
N GLU A 13 -22.77 -26.53 25.94
CA GLU A 13 -22.26 -26.84 24.61
C GLU A 13 -20.97 -26.05 24.26
N LEU A 14 -20.72 -24.87 24.86
CA LEU A 14 -19.52 -24.05 24.57
C LEU A 14 -18.23 -24.57 25.24
N ASN A 15 -18.36 -25.35 26.32
CA ASN A 15 -17.21 -26.02 26.95
C ASN A 15 -16.93 -27.42 26.38
N LYS A 16 -17.83 -27.93 25.51
CA LYS A 16 -17.69 -29.22 24.82
C LYS A 16 -17.26 -29.10 23.36
N SER A 17 -17.15 -27.89 22.82
CA SER A 17 -16.18 -27.62 21.76
C SER A 17 -14.79 -27.74 22.36
N ARG A 18 -14.36 -29.00 22.57
CA ARG A 18 -12.98 -29.41 22.38
C ARG A 18 -12.43 -28.50 21.30
N ARG A 19 -11.29 -27.86 21.60
CA ARG A 19 -10.28 -27.57 20.58
C ARG A 19 -10.19 -28.81 19.70
N GLN A 20 -11.03 -28.91 18.66
CA GLN A 20 -10.64 -29.56 17.44
C GLN A 20 -9.32 -28.87 17.18
N LYS A 21 -8.23 -29.65 17.25
CA LYS A 21 -7.00 -29.26 16.58
C LYS A 21 -7.48 -28.87 15.19
N SER A 22 -7.67 -27.57 14.97
CA SER A 22 -7.81 -27.03 13.64
C SER A 22 -6.64 -27.63 12.90
N GLU A 23 -6.92 -28.35 11.82
CA GLU A 23 -5.85 -28.82 10.94
C GLU A 23 -4.90 -27.64 10.74
N PRO A 24 -3.58 -27.85 10.92
CA PRO A 24 -2.63 -26.76 10.80
C PRO A 24 -2.92 -26.09 9.46
N ILE A 25 -3.29 -24.81 9.50
CA ILE A 25 -3.43 -24.01 8.30
C ILE A 25 -2.06 -24.12 7.62
N ASP A 26 -2.02 -24.66 6.40
CA ASP A 26 -0.77 -24.79 5.66
C ASP A 26 -0.10 -23.41 5.64
N ALA A 27 1.03 -23.33 6.35
CA ALA A 27 1.67 -22.05 6.58
C ALA A 27 2.19 -21.54 5.25
N SER A 28 1.73 -20.37 4.84
CA SER A 28 2.22 -19.71 3.63
C SER A 28 3.73 -19.50 3.73
N ALA A 29 4.46 -19.79 2.65
CA ALA A 29 5.91 -19.66 2.59
C ALA A 29 6.38 -18.23 2.91
N VAL A 30 5.62 -17.23 2.45
CA VAL A 30 5.72 -15.82 2.87
C VAL A 30 4.57 -15.54 3.82
N HIS A 31 4.87 -14.99 5.00
CA HIS A 31 3.85 -14.69 5.99
C HIS A 31 2.93 -13.57 5.48
N PRO A 32 1.59 -13.71 5.58
CA PRO A 32 0.65 -12.75 5.01
C PRO A 32 0.53 -11.44 5.80
N ARG A 33 0.96 -11.40 7.07
CA ARG A 33 0.99 -10.16 7.86
C ARG A 33 2.30 -9.41 7.62
N VAL A 34 2.22 -8.10 7.56
CA VAL A 34 3.37 -7.19 7.64
C VAL A 34 3.40 -6.56 9.03
N LEU A 35 4.57 -6.56 9.64
CA LEU A 35 4.78 -5.93 10.95
C LEU A 35 5.30 -4.51 10.74
N GLU A 36 4.75 -3.57 11.49
CA GLU A 36 5.21 -2.18 11.50
C GLU A 36 6.17 -1.99 12.67
N VAL A 37 7.29 -1.31 12.42
CA VAL A 37 8.28 -0.99 13.45
C VAL A 37 8.45 0.51 13.53
N THR A 38 8.23 1.06 14.73
CA THR A 38 8.44 2.47 15.02
C THR A 38 9.87 2.68 15.49
N LEU A 39 10.60 3.56 14.82
CA LEU A 39 11.91 4.08 15.22
C LEU A 39 11.73 5.47 15.85
N GLU A 40 12.83 6.10 16.26
CA GLU A 40 12.80 7.44 16.88
C GLU A 40 12.12 8.47 15.98
N ASP A 41 12.51 8.53 14.70
CA ASP A 41 12.03 9.53 13.72
C ASP A 41 11.33 8.93 12.48
N SER A 42 11.21 7.60 12.40
CA SER A 42 10.71 6.93 11.20
C SER A 42 9.99 5.62 11.49
N TRP A 43 9.41 5.07 10.42
CA TRP A 43 8.69 3.80 10.44
C TRP A 43 9.30 2.86 9.40
N GLU A 44 9.26 1.58 9.70
CA GLU A 44 9.66 0.53 8.77
C GLU A 44 8.57 -0.54 8.69
N TRP A 45 8.42 -1.13 7.50
CA TRP A 45 7.69 -2.38 7.33
C TRP A 45 8.64 -3.55 7.39
N THR A 46 8.25 -4.62 8.07
CA THR A 46 8.98 -5.88 8.08
C THR A 46 8.07 -6.99 7.56
N LEU A 47 8.61 -7.83 6.68
CA LEU A 47 8.02 -9.02 6.07
C LEU A 47 8.83 -10.25 6.53
N GLY A 48 8.19 -11.42 6.54
CA GLY A 48 8.79 -12.69 6.94
C GLY A 48 8.60 -13.76 5.87
N ALA A 49 9.68 -14.46 5.51
CA ALA A 49 9.64 -15.64 4.65
C ALA A 49 10.20 -16.86 5.40
N TRP A 50 9.38 -17.90 5.54
CA TRP A 50 9.67 -19.11 6.30
C TRP A 50 10.32 -20.20 5.46
N SER A 51 10.03 -20.23 4.16
CA SER A 51 10.51 -21.22 3.22
C SER A 51 10.60 -20.62 1.81
N ASP A 52 11.29 -21.30 0.91
CA ASP A 52 11.35 -20.93 -0.50
C ASP A 52 10.19 -21.59 -1.28
N PRO A 53 9.20 -20.82 -1.78
CA PRO A 53 8.12 -21.35 -2.61
C PRO A 53 8.53 -21.52 -4.08
N GLY A 54 9.77 -21.20 -4.44
CA GLY A 54 10.27 -21.08 -5.80
C GLY A 54 10.03 -19.70 -6.40
N ALA A 55 10.93 -19.29 -7.29
CA ALA A 55 11.03 -17.92 -7.82
C ALA A 55 9.71 -17.30 -8.29
N ARG A 56 8.92 -18.03 -9.09
CA ARG A 56 7.64 -17.52 -9.64
C ARG A 56 6.59 -17.29 -8.57
N ALA A 57 6.47 -18.21 -7.60
CA ALA A 57 5.51 -18.07 -6.53
C ALA A 57 5.94 -16.98 -5.54
N LEU A 58 7.24 -16.88 -5.28
CA LEU A 58 7.83 -15.84 -4.44
C LEU A 58 7.57 -14.45 -5.03
N ASP A 59 7.81 -14.27 -6.33
CA ASP A 59 7.57 -12.99 -7.02
C ASP A 59 6.13 -12.53 -6.84
N LYS A 60 5.17 -13.42 -7.13
CA LYS A 60 3.75 -13.14 -6.97
C LYS A 60 3.40 -12.78 -5.52
N LEU A 61 3.78 -13.63 -4.56
CA LEU A 61 3.44 -13.45 -3.14
C LEU A 61 4.01 -12.14 -2.58
N LEU A 62 5.27 -11.83 -2.88
CA LEU A 62 5.90 -10.59 -2.41
C LEU A 62 5.27 -9.37 -3.07
N ARG A 63 5.08 -9.36 -4.40
CA ARG A 63 4.46 -8.20 -5.07
C ARG A 63 3.06 -7.93 -4.58
N GLU A 64 2.22 -8.96 -4.46
CA GLU A 64 0.85 -8.82 -3.93
C GLU A 64 0.87 -8.31 -2.48
N LEU A 65 1.73 -8.85 -1.62
CA LEU A 65 1.82 -8.42 -0.23
C LEU A 65 2.30 -6.97 -0.10
N ILE A 66 3.31 -6.57 -0.88
CA ILE A 66 3.80 -5.19 -0.92
C ILE A 66 2.69 -4.25 -1.42
N GLN A 67 2.03 -4.62 -2.52
CA GLN A 67 0.95 -3.82 -3.08
C GLN A 67 -0.17 -3.61 -2.07
N VAL A 68 -0.65 -4.68 -1.42
CA VAL A 68 -1.72 -4.60 -0.42
C VAL A 68 -1.29 -3.75 0.77
N THR A 69 -0.06 -3.93 1.26
CA THR A 69 0.47 -3.18 2.41
C THR A 69 0.52 -1.68 2.11
N VAL A 70 1.13 -1.30 0.99
CA VAL A 70 1.28 0.11 0.62
C VAL A 70 -0.08 0.70 0.30
N LEU A 71 -0.94 -0.03 -0.43
CA LEU A 71 -2.27 0.45 -0.78
C LEU A 71 -3.17 0.65 0.45
N ALA A 72 -3.07 -0.22 1.45
CA ALA A 72 -3.79 -0.07 2.71
C ALA A 72 -3.38 1.22 3.44
N GLU A 73 -2.11 1.63 3.35
CA GLU A 73 -1.64 2.90 3.91
C GLU A 73 -2.14 4.10 3.09
N LEU A 74 -1.98 4.06 1.77
CA LEU A 74 -2.34 5.17 0.87
C LEU A 74 -3.86 5.41 0.76
N SER A 75 -4.67 4.40 1.10
CA SER A 75 -6.14 4.48 1.04
C SER A 75 -6.79 4.98 2.32
N LYS A 76 -6.01 5.20 3.39
CA LYS A 76 -6.55 5.73 4.66
C LYS A 76 -7.19 7.11 4.46
N SER A 77 -8.29 7.35 5.18
CA SER A 77 -8.93 8.66 5.18
C SER A 77 -7.94 9.76 5.61
N PRO A 78 -8.07 10.99 5.07
CA PRO A 78 -7.20 12.10 5.46
C PRO A 78 -7.35 12.43 6.95
N ASP A 79 -6.37 12.04 7.75
CA ASP A 79 -6.24 12.45 9.14
C ASP A 79 -4.78 12.77 9.53
N ASN A 80 -4.62 13.51 10.62
CA ASN A 80 -3.29 13.96 11.07
C ASN A 80 -2.39 12.81 11.55
N LYS A 81 -2.97 11.68 11.98
CA LYS A 81 -2.18 10.54 12.47
C LYS A 81 -1.50 9.82 11.33
N THR A 82 -2.24 9.63 10.24
CA THR A 82 -1.78 9.02 8.99
C THR A 82 -0.75 9.92 8.30
N ALA A 83 -1.00 11.23 8.27
CA ALA A 83 -0.07 12.19 7.67
C ALA A 83 1.29 12.29 8.39
N ALA A 84 1.36 11.91 9.67
CA ALA A 84 2.60 11.95 10.46
C ALA A 84 3.50 10.71 10.27
N ARG A 85 3.04 9.67 9.55
CA ARG A 85 3.81 8.44 9.39
C ARG A 85 4.90 8.62 8.33
N ASN A 86 6.16 8.53 8.75
CA ASN A 86 7.31 8.61 7.86
C ASN A 86 7.94 7.24 7.64
N PHE A 87 7.46 6.50 6.64
CA PHE A 87 8.04 5.21 6.26
C PHE A 87 9.33 5.40 5.43
N GLU A 88 10.41 4.75 5.83
CA GLU A 88 11.72 4.87 5.16
C GLU A 88 12.18 3.56 4.51
N LYS A 89 11.82 2.42 5.09
CA LYS A 89 12.32 1.11 4.64
C LYS A 89 11.26 0.03 4.73
N MET A 90 11.40 -0.92 3.82
CA MET A 90 10.73 -2.21 3.87
C MET A 90 11.80 -3.31 3.99
N ARG A 91 11.66 -4.21 4.95
CA ARG A 91 12.62 -5.28 5.23
C ARG A 91 12.00 -6.64 5.01
N LEU A 92 12.75 -7.54 4.39
CA LEU A 92 12.39 -8.96 4.27
C LEU A 92 13.35 -9.79 5.12
N LEU A 93 12.81 -10.45 6.15
CA LEU A 93 13.54 -11.41 6.96
C LEU A 93 13.28 -12.81 6.42
N VAL A 94 14.34 -13.46 5.97
CA VAL A 94 14.28 -14.81 5.41
C VAL A 94 14.82 -15.79 6.44
N PHE A 95 14.04 -16.80 6.83
CA PHE A 95 14.37 -17.74 7.90
C PHE A 95 14.85 -19.13 7.41
N ALA A 96 14.77 -19.38 6.10
CA ALA A 96 15.28 -20.59 5.45
C ALA A 96 16.16 -20.22 4.23
N PRO A 97 17.09 -21.08 3.79
CA PRO A 97 17.84 -20.84 2.56
C PRO A 97 16.90 -20.67 1.34
N MET A 98 17.21 -19.69 0.49
CA MET A 98 16.51 -19.45 -0.78
C MET A 98 17.37 -19.94 -1.95
N SER A 99 16.75 -20.49 -2.99
CA SER A 99 17.40 -20.79 -4.28
C SER A 99 17.98 -19.53 -4.91
N ALA A 100 18.93 -19.71 -5.84
CA ALA A 100 19.57 -18.58 -6.54
C ALA A 100 18.55 -17.79 -7.37
N GLU A 101 17.58 -18.48 -7.98
CA GLU A 101 16.51 -17.90 -8.75
C GLU A 101 15.56 -17.08 -7.86
N SER A 102 15.22 -17.57 -6.68
CA SER A 102 14.41 -16.83 -5.70
C SER A 102 15.14 -15.60 -5.15
N GLN A 103 16.45 -15.69 -4.93
CA GLN A 103 17.27 -14.53 -4.54
C GLN A 103 17.27 -13.45 -5.63
N LYS A 104 17.43 -13.85 -6.90
CA LYS A 104 17.35 -12.93 -8.04
C LYS A 104 15.99 -12.23 -8.12
N VAL A 105 14.90 -12.95 -7.88
CA VAL A 105 13.54 -12.36 -7.82
C VAL A 105 13.43 -11.31 -6.71
N ILE A 106 13.96 -11.59 -5.51
CA ILE A 106 13.97 -10.62 -4.40
C ILE A 106 14.69 -9.34 -4.84
N GLU A 107 15.84 -9.48 -5.50
CA GLU A 107 16.62 -8.35 -6.03
C GLU A 107 15.91 -7.59 -7.15
N GLU A 108 15.28 -8.30 -8.10
CA GLU A 108 14.49 -7.71 -9.19
C GLU A 108 13.22 -6.98 -8.69
N ILE A 109 12.68 -7.36 -7.54
CA ILE A 109 11.63 -6.59 -6.87
C ILE A 109 12.18 -5.26 -6.33
N GLY A 110 13.48 -5.15 -6.04
CA GLY A 110 14.12 -3.93 -5.53
C GLY A 110 14.73 -4.08 -4.13
N PHE A 111 14.77 -5.30 -3.60
CA PHE A 111 15.42 -5.55 -2.32
C PHE A 111 16.92 -5.76 -2.49
N SER A 112 17.72 -5.14 -1.63
CA SER A 112 19.16 -5.35 -1.53
C SER A 112 19.50 -6.16 -0.28
N LYS A 113 20.41 -7.13 -0.40
CA LYS A 113 20.86 -7.90 0.76
C LYS A 113 21.73 -7.03 1.67
N ILE A 114 21.55 -7.16 2.98
CA ILE A 114 22.35 -6.49 4.00
C ILE A 114 22.84 -7.47 5.06
N ASP A 115 23.86 -7.04 5.79
CA ASP A 115 24.37 -7.79 6.93
C ASP A 115 23.37 -7.79 8.09
N PHE A 116 23.24 -8.96 8.70
CA PHE A 116 22.41 -9.14 9.89
C PHE A 116 23.14 -8.63 11.13
N ALA A 117 22.54 -7.66 11.83
CA ALA A 117 23.06 -7.08 13.08
C ALA A 117 22.16 -7.48 14.27
N PRO A 118 22.49 -8.53 15.06
CA PRO A 118 21.60 -9.11 16.06
C PRO A 118 20.94 -8.10 17.01
N ASP A 119 21.71 -7.12 17.49
CA ASP A 119 21.24 -6.12 18.46
C ASP A 119 20.19 -5.18 17.86
N GLN A 120 20.22 -4.93 16.55
CA GLN A 120 19.23 -4.10 15.86
C GLN A 120 17.90 -4.83 15.60
N TYR A 121 17.91 -6.17 15.62
CA TYR A 121 16.77 -6.99 15.17
C TYR A 121 16.16 -7.86 16.26
N ALA A 122 16.66 -7.82 17.50
CA ALA A 122 16.23 -8.73 18.56
C ALA A 122 14.70 -8.74 18.77
N GLU A 123 14.09 -7.56 18.92
CA GLU A 123 12.64 -7.43 19.10
C GLU A 123 11.84 -7.88 17.88
N ARG A 124 12.28 -7.47 16.68
CA ARG A 124 11.66 -7.86 15.40
C ARG A 124 11.67 -9.37 15.22
N ILE A 125 12.80 -10.02 15.50
CA ILE A 125 12.93 -11.48 15.42
C ILE A 125 12.02 -12.17 16.41
N ASN A 126 11.90 -11.65 17.64
CA ASN A 126 11.00 -12.24 18.63
C ASN A 126 9.54 -12.19 18.16
N ALA A 127 9.09 -11.04 17.65
CA ALA A 127 7.74 -10.91 17.09
C ALA A 127 7.50 -11.91 15.94
N TRP A 128 8.47 -12.04 15.02
CA TRP A 128 8.37 -13.01 13.93
C TRP A 128 8.37 -14.47 14.39
N ARG A 129 9.12 -14.80 15.44
CA ARG A 129 9.10 -16.13 16.04
C ARG A 129 7.75 -16.44 16.70
N ASP A 130 7.08 -15.43 17.26
CA ASP A 130 5.75 -15.58 17.83
C ASP A 130 4.70 -15.78 16.72
N GLU A 131 4.76 -15.02 15.62
CA GLU A 131 3.92 -15.23 14.43
C GLU A 131 4.11 -16.63 13.85
N ALA A 132 5.36 -17.09 13.71
CA ALA A 132 5.64 -18.42 13.20
C ALA A 132 5.10 -19.52 14.13
N ARG A 133 5.24 -19.35 15.46
CA ARG A 133 4.65 -20.28 16.45
C ARG A 133 3.12 -20.31 16.35
N ALA A 134 2.47 -19.16 16.15
CA ALA A 134 1.03 -19.07 15.93
C ALA A 134 0.59 -19.81 14.66
N ALA A 135 1.43 -19.81 13.62
CA ALA A 135 1.24 -20.58 12.39
C ALA A 135 1.66 -22.06 12.49
N GLY A 136 2.05 -22.56 13.69
CA GLY A 136 2.49 -23.93 13.89
C GLY A 136 3.91 -24.24 13.36
N LEU A 137 4.69 -23.22 13.03
CA LEU A 137 6.06 -23.34 12.56
C LEU A 137 7.08 -23.13 13.69
N THR A 138 8.28 -23.68 13.51
CA THR A 138 9.44 -23.44 14.38
C THR A 138 10.60 -22.93 13.52
N PRO A 139 10.65 -21.61 13.21
CA PRO A 139 11.68 -21.07 12.35
C PRO A 139 13.03 -21.04 13.08
N SER A 140 14.10 -20.93 12.30
CA SER A 140 15.44 -20.68 12.83
C SER A 140 15.43 -19.48 13.80
N PRO A 141 16.18 -19.52 14.92
CA PRO A 141 16.26 -18.40 15.86
C PRO A 141 16.90 -17.15 15.25
N ARG A 142 17.56 -17.27 14.09
CA ARG A 142 18.16 -16.17 13.32
C ARG A 142 17.75 -16.28 11.85
N PRO A 143 17.50 -15.15 11.17
CA PRO A 143 17.28 -15.17 9.72
C PRO A 143 18.55 -15.65 9.00
N SER A 144 18.37 -16.39 7.92
CA SER A 144 19.44 -16.81 7.00
C SER A 144 19.91 -15.65 6.12
N ALA A 145 19.01 -14.70 5.85
CA ALA A 145 19.31 -13.47 5.12
C ALA A 145 18.35 -12.35 5.53
N VAL A 146 18.84 -11.11 5.44
CA VAL A 146 18.04 -9.90 5.58
C VAL A 146 18.17 -9.11 4.30
N TYR A 147 17.03 -8.67 3.76
CA TYR A 147 16.99 -7.77 2.65
C TYR A 147 16.27 -6.48 3.01
N VAL A 148 16.63 -5.39 2.34
CA VAL A 148 16.05 -4.06 2.53
C VAL A 148 15.69 -3.46 1.19
N MET A 149 14.53 -2.84 1.12
CA MET A 149 14.10 -1.98 0.01
C MET A 149 13.87 -0.60 0.58
N ASP A 150 14.50 0.40 -0.04
CA ASP A 150 14.32 1.79 0.35
C ASP A 150 12.94 2.30 -0.06
N ILE A 151 12.39 3.19 0.75
CA ILE A 151 11.21 3.99 0.43
C ILE A 151 11.72 5.39 0.12
N SER A 152 11.72 5.74 -1.16
CA SER A 152 12.23 7.02 -1.64
C SER A 152 11.13 8.08 -1.67
N ARG A 153 11.52 9.32 -1.37
CA ARG A 153 10.70 10.51 -1.55
C ARG A 153 11.32 11.35 -2.67
N VAL A 154 10.50 12.26 -3.23
CA VAL A 154 10.97 13.27 -4.17
C VAL A 154 12.08 14.12 -3.56
N ASP A 155 12.76 14.91 -4.41
CA ASP A 155 13.80 15.84 -3.98
C ASP A 155 13.40 16.63 -2.71
N PRO A 156 14.29 16.80 -1.71
CA PRO A 156 13.95 17.43 -0.44
C PRO A 156 13.29 18.81 -0.55
N VAL A 157 13.63 19.62 -1.57
CA VAL A 157 13.01 20.93 -1.78
C VAL A 157 11.55 20.77 -2.16
N ILE A 158 11.25 19.84 -3.06
CA ILE A 158 9.87 19.53 -3.47
C ILE A 158 9.13 18.83 -2.33
N ALA A 159 9.80 17.92 -1.61
CA ALA A 159 9.22 17.14 -0.53
C ALA A 159 8.64 18.02 0.59
N ASN A 160 9.35 19.07 1.01
CA ASN A 160 8.85 20.00 2.04
C ASN A 160 7.57 20.74 1.61
N ASN A 161 7.50 21.13 0.33
CA ASN A 161 6.29 21.73 -0.22
C ASN A 161 5.16 20.70 -0.31
N LEU A 162 5.43 19.47 -0.75
CA LEU A 162 4.42 18.41 -0.78
C LEU A 162 3.90 18.05 0.61
N LEU A 163 4.75 18.02 1.64
CA LEU A 163 4.34 17.82 3.04
C LEU A 163 3.39 18.95 3.49
N THR A 164 3.69 20.19 3.13
CA THR A 164 2.82 21.34 3.42
C THR A 164 1.47 21.19 2.70
N ILE A 165 1.49 20.83 1.42
CA ILE A 165 0.28 20.58 0.61
C ILE A 165 -0.54 19.44 1.23
N GLN A 166 0.08 18.32 1.57
CA GLN A 166 -0.55 17.17 2.23
C GLN A 166 -1.23 17.59 3.54
N ALA A 167 -0.57 18.41 4.36
CA ALA A 167 -1.15 18.90 5.62
C ALA A 167 -2.36 19.80 5.38
N GLU A 168 -2.30 20.73 4.43
CA GLU A 168 -3.43 21.60 4.09
C GLU A 168 -4.60 20.82 3.48
N MET A 169 -4.33 19.87 2.59
CA MET A 169 -5.34 18.96 2.05
C MET A 169 -6.00 18.13 3.15
N THR A 170 -5.21 17.57 4.07
CA THR A 170 -5.71 16.77 5.18
C THR A 170 -6.64 17.58 6.09
N LYS A 171 -6.32 18.84 6.38
CA LYS A 171 -7.19 19.73 7.16
C LYS A 171 -8.51 20.01 6.44
N LYS A 172 -8.49 20.22 5.12
CA LYS A 172 -9.68 20.57 4.33
C LYS A 172 -10.58 19.37 4.04
N LEU A 173 -9.98 18.19 3.86
CA LEU A 173 -10.68 16.93 3.59
C LEU A 173 -10.94 16.14 4.89
N ALA A 174 -10.75 16.76 6.05
CA ALA A 174 -10.91 16.08 7.33
C ALA A 174 -12.34 15.56 7.49
N GLY A 175 -12.47 14.24 7.71
CA GLY A 175 -13.77 13.57 7.79
C GLY A 175 -14.40 13.22 6.45
N GLU A 176 -13.79 13.61 5.33
CA GLU A 176 -14.17 13.11 4.01
C GLU A 176 -13.56 11.73 3.74
N PHE A 177 -14.22 10.98 2.87
CA PHE A 177 -13.69 9.73 2.31
C PHE A 177 -13.86 9.66 0.81
N TRP A 178 -13.12 8.75 0.19
CA TRP A 178 -13.07 8.61 -1.26
C TRP A 178 -14.48 8.48 -1.88
N GLY A 179 -14.68 9.21 -2.98
CA GLY A 179 -15.90 9.17 -3.79
C GLY A 179 -17.06 10.03 -3.28
N GLN A 180 -16.96 10.64 -2.09
CA GLN A 180 -17.98 11.58 -1.61
C GLN A 180 -18.08 12.85 -2.46
N THR A 181 -16.92 13.42 -2.82
CA THR A 181 -16.82 14.66 -3.59
C THR A 181 -16.03 14.43 -4.89
N PRO A 182 -16.62 13.84 -5.94
CA PRO A 182 -15.92 13.59 -7.21
C PRO A 182 -15.27 14.86 -7.79
N GLY A 183 -13.97 14.80 -8.10
CA GLY A 183 -13.20 15.94 -8.61
C GLY A 183 -12.78 16.97 -7.54
N GLY A 184 -13.22 16.81 -6.29
CA GLY A 184 -12.90 17.72 -5.18
C GLY A 184 -11.42 17.65 -4.77
N PRO A 185 -10.91 16.48 -4.35
CA PRO A 185 -9.51 16.29 -3.98
C PRO A 185 -8.51 16.72 -5.06
N SER A 186 -8.79 16.38 -6.33
CA SER A 186 -7.92 16.77 -7.46
C SER A 186 -7.85 18.28 -7.68
N ARG A 187 -8.97 18.99 -7.54
CA ARG A 187 -9.03 20.46 -7.62
C ARG A 187 -8.27 21.12 -6.47
N LEU A 188 -8.39 20.57 -5.26
CA LEU A 188 -7.68 21.06 -4.09
C LEU A 188 -6.16 20.87 -4.26
N MET A 189 -5.73 19.69 -4.69
CA MET A 189 -4.33 19.42 -5.03
C MET A 189 -3.81 20.41 -6.08
N ALA A 190 -4.53 20.61 -7.19
CA ALA A 190 -4.12 21.57 -8.22
C ALA A 190 -4.01 23.02 -7.70
N THR A 191 -4.91 23.42 -6.78
CA THR A 191 -4.87 24.75 -6.14
C THR A 191 -3.60 24.92 -5.31
N TYR A 192 -3.25 23.93 -4.50
CA TYR A 192 -2.09 24.01 -3.64
C TYR A 192 -0.76 23.80 -4.39
N LEU A 193 -0.72 22.96 -5.41
CA LEU A 193 0.44 22.86 -6.31
C LEU A 193 0.72 24.21 -7.00
N ARG A 194 -0.32 24.94 -7.42
CA ARG A 194 -0.16 26.30 -7.94
C ARG A 194 0.37 27.26 -6.89
N GLN A 195 -0.14 27.19 -5.66
CA GLN A 195 0.25 28.11 -4.59
C GLN A 195 1.71 27.89 -4.12
N TYR A 196 2.13 26.64 -3.94
CA TYR A 196 3.42 26.31 -3.30
C TYR A 196 4.52 25.94 -4.29
N LEU A 197 4.16 25.47 -5.49
CA LEU A 197 5.12 25.05 -6.53
C LEU A 197 5.00 25.86 -7.82
N ASN A 198 4.10 26.84 -7.88
CA ASN A 198 3.79 27.60 -9.11
C ASN A 198 3.43 26.70 -10.31
N ALA A 199 2.90 25.50 -10.04
CA ALA A 199 2.54 24.52 -11.05
C ALA A 199 1.10 24.72 -11.53
N SER A 200 0.88 24.74 -12.84
CA SER A 200 -0.46 24.89 -13.43
C SER A 200 -1.00 23.54 -13.90
N VAL A 201 -1.71 22.85 -13.01
CA VAL A 201 -2.27 21.52 -13.29
C VAL A 201 -3.67 21.67 -13.89
N THR A 202 -3.85 21.19 -15.12
CA THR A 202 -5.13 21.16 -15.84
C THR A 202 -5.51 19.72 -16.17
N PRO A 203 -6.79 19.32 -16.15
CA PRO A 203 -7.21 17.92 -16.32
C PRO A 203 -7.08 17.43 -17.77
N ASN A 204 -5.84 17.29 -18.22
CA ASN A 204 -5.45 16.84 -19.54
C ASN A 204 -4.06 16.17 -19.49
N ARG A 205 -3.57 15.73 -20.64
CA ARG A 205 -2.25 15.09 -20.77
C ARG A 205 -1.11 15.97 -20.24
N LYS A 206 -1.17 17.29 -20.47
CA LYS A 206 -0.16 18.23 -19.96
C LYS A 206 -0.17 18.29 -18.44
N GLY A 207 -1.34 18.36 -17.80
CA GLY A 207 -1.41 18.35 -16.35
C GLY A 207 -0.94 17.03 -15.72
N LEU A 208 -1.14 15.88 -16.37
CA LEU A 208 -0.53 14.62 -15.92
C LEU A 208 0.99 14.69 -15.96
N HIS A 209 1.55 15.27 -17.02
CA HIS A 209 2.99 15.47 -17.12
C HIS A 209 3.53 16.40 -16.03
N GLU A 210 2.84 17.52 -15.75
CA GLU A 210 3.22 18.41 -14.64
C GLU A 210 3.20 17.66 -13.30
N LEU A 211 2.14 16.88 -13.02
CA LEU A 211 2.05 16.08 -11.80
C LEU A 211 3.17 15.03 -11.72
N GLU A 212 3.50 14.40 -12.84
CA GLU A 212 4.59 13.44 -12.94
C GLU A 212 5.93 14.07 -12.54
N LEU A 213 6.24 15.28 -13.03
CA LEU A 213 7.47 15.99 -12.68
C LEU A 213 7.63 16.30 -11.18
N PHE A 214 6.53 16.56 -10.47
CA PHE A 214 6.58 16.93 -9.05
C PHE A 214 6.38 15.77 -8.09
N ILE A 215 5.62 14.74 -8.47
CA ILE A 215 5.14 13.69 -7.55
C ILE A 215 5.77 12.34 -7.88
N VAL A 216 6.00 12.05 -9.17
CA VAL A 216 6.46 10.73 -9.61
C VAL A 216 7.97 10.72 -9.72
N GLN A 217 8.59 9.81 -8.98
CA GLN A 217 10.04 9.67 -8.93
C GLN A 217 10.51 8.71 -10.03
N ASP A 218 11.69 8.99 -10.58
CA ASP A 218 12.37 8.12 -11.56
C ASP A 218 13.40 7.16 -10.93
N LYS A 219 13.49 7.15 -9.59
CA LYS A 219 14.41 6.25 -8.89
C LYS A 219 13.99 4.79 -9.08
N GLN A 220 14.92 3.96 -9.54
CA GLN A 220 14.73 2.53 -9.75
C GLN A 220 14.88 1.75 -8.43
N ASN A 221 14.38 0.51 -8.41
CA ASN A 221 14.59 -0.47 -7.33
C ASN A 221 14.23 0.04 -5.92
N CYS A 222 13.20 0.89 -5.82
CA CYS A 222 12.70 1.39 -4.54
C CYS A 222 11.19 1.59 -4.60
N LEU A 223 10.55 1.67 -3.43
CA LEU A 223 9.19 2.15 -3.32
C LEU A 223 9.19 3.67 -3.38
N ARG A 224 8.44 4.23 -4.32
CA ARG A 224 8.40 5.67 -4.60
C ARG A 224 7.22 6.27 -3.86
N TRP A 225 7.48 6.77 -2.66
CA TRP A 225 6.45 7.23 -1.75
C TRP A 225 5.69 8.45 -2.28
N ILE A 226 4.37 8.41 -2.11
CA ILE A 226 3.45 9.52 -2.33
C ILE A 226 2.57 9.59 -1.09
N ASP A 227 2.37 10.77 -0.52
CA ASP A 227 1.56 10.87 0.69
C ASP A 227 0.07 10.58 0.41
N PRO A 228 -0.68 9.99 1.37
CA PRO A 228 -2.01 9.43 1.11
C PRO A 228 -3.03 10.39 0.48
N SER A 229 -3.08 11.66 0.91
CA SER A 229 -4.08 12.61 0.39
C SER A 229 -3.72 13.07 -1.02
N ILE A 230 -2.41 13.18 -1.32
CA ILE A 230 -1.91 13.43 -2.68
C ILE A 230 -2.21 12.21 -3.57
N PHE A 231 -1.97 11.00 -3.10
CA PHE A 231 -2.26 9.77 -3.85
C PHE A 231 -3.75 9.65 -4.20
N GLN A 232 -4.64 9.91 -3.24
CA GLN A 232 -6.08 9.91 -3.49
C GLN A 232 -6.50 11.03 -4.43
N ALA A 233 -5.92 12.23 -4.33
CA ALA A 233 -6.20 13.30 -5.28
C ALA A 233 -5.69 13.00 -6.70
N LEU A 234 -4.59 12.25 -6.83
CA LEU A 234 -4.09 11.79 -8.11
C LEU A 234 -5.00 10.70 -8.71
N CYS A 235 -5.52 9.78 -7.89
CA CYS A 235 -6.59 8.87 -8.31
C CYS A 235 -7.80 9.65 -8.83
N ASP A 236 -8.27 10.65 -8.07
CA ASP A 236 -9.41 11.50 -8.44
C ASP A 236 -9.17 12.23 -9.77
N PHE A 237 -7.95 12.77 -9.96
CA PHE A 237 -7.55 13.47 -11.16
C PHE A 237 -7.59 12.56 -12.41
N ILE A 238 -7.18 11.30 -12.29
CA ILE A 238 -7.32 10.31 -13.37
C ILE A 238 -8.80 10.15 -13.74
N GLY A 239 -9.70 10.03 -12.77
CA GLY A 239 -11.15 9.94 -13.02
C GLY A 239 -11.69 11.14 -13.78
N VAL A 240 -11.24 12.35 -13.41
CA VAL A 240 -11.60 13.60 -14.11
C VAL A 240 -11.09 13.57 -15.55
N ILE A 241 -9.86 13.10 -15.82
CA ILE A 241 -9.32 13.00 -17.18
C ILE A 241 -10.07 11.97 -18.03
N LEU A 242 -10.31 10.77 -17.48
CA LEU A 242 -11.07 9.72 -18.16
C LEU A 242 -12.45 10.24 -18.60
N ARG A 243 -13.10 11.05 -17.76
CA ARG A 243 -14.38 11.67 -18.09
C ARG A 243 -14.26 12.85 -19.07
N ALA A 244 -13.36 13.80 -18.82
CA ALA A 244 -13.30 15.06 -19.55
C ALA A 244 -12.57 14.98 -20.90
N VAL A 245 -11.58 14.09 -21.02
CA VAL A 245 -10.72 13.96 -22.22
C VAL A 245 -11.10 12.74 -23.05
N HIS A 246 -11.46 11.63 -22.41
CA HIS A 246 -11.74 10.37 -23.10
C HIS A 246 -13.24 10.07 -23.27
N ASP A 247 -14.11 10.95 -22.77
CA ASP A 247 -15.57 10.86 -22.84
C ASP A 247 -16.12 9.54 -22.25
N LEU A 248 -15.53 9.10 -21.13
CA LEU A 248 -15.99 7.92 -20.40
C LEU A 248 -17.00 8.32 -19.32
N ASP A 249 -18.07 7.53 -19.16
CA ASP A 249 -19.03 7.66 -18.06
C ASP A 249 -18.44 7.01 -16.79
N VAL A 250 -17.64 7.82 -16.07
CA VAL A 250 -16.93 7.44 -14.84
C VAL A 250 -17.75 7.84 -13.62
N GLN A 251 -17.96 6.87 -12.73
CA GLN A 251 -18.57 7.05 -11.40
C GLN A 251 -17.56 6.66 -10.33
N TRP A 252 -17.42 7.48 -9.29
CA TRP A 252 -16.53 7.20 -8.16
C TRP A 252 -17.22 6.20 -7.24
N GLY A 253 -16.57 5.07 -6.97
CA GLY A 253 -17.05 4.13 -5.95
C GLY A 253 -16.85 4.74 -4.58
N VAL A 254 -17.91 4.95 -3.82
CA VAL A 254 -17.84 5.52 -2.48
C VAL A 254 -17.22 4.49 -1.52
N CYS A 255 -16.11 4.85 -0.86
CA CYS A 255 -15.38 3.95 0.04
C CYS A 255 -15.50 4.44 1.49
N THR A 256 -16.64 4.16 2.12
CA THR A 256 -16.86 4.47 3.53
C THR A 256 -15.94 3.61 4.42
N PRO A 257 -15.20 4.21 5.36
CA PRO A 257 -14.44 3.44 6.34
C PRO A 257 -15.33 2.53 7.18
N ASP A 258 -14.84 1.34 7.51
CA ASP A 258 -15.53 0.44 8.43
C ASP A 258 -15.34 0.84 9.91
N SER A 259 -15.90 0.05 10.83
CA SER A 259 -15.80 0.31 12.27
C SER A 259 -14.36 0.20 12.82
N SER A 260 -13.45 -0.43 12.09
CA SER A 260 -12.02 -0.50 12.42
C SER A 260 -11.23 0.69 11.83
N GLY A 261 -11.90 1.58 11.09
CA GLY A 261 -11.28 2.71 10.40
C GLY A 261 -10.63 2.34 9.07
N PHE A 262 -10.82 1.11 8.59
CA PHE A 262 -10.29 0.68 7.31
C PHE A 262 -11.19 1.16 6.17
N ALA A 263 -10.62 1.89 5.21
CA ALA A 263 -11.30 2.31 3.99
C ALA A 263 -10.88 1.40 2.83
N SER A 264 -11.85 0.98 2.02
CA SER A 264 -11.54 0.28 0.78
C SER A 264 -10.73 1.18 -0.18
N PRO A 265 -9.80 0.62 -0.98
CA PRO A 265 -9.03 1.42 -1.91
C PRO A 265 -9.88 2.17 -2.95
N PRO A 266 -9.42 3.33 -3.45
CA PRO A 266 -10.10 4.06 -4.51
C PRO A 266 -10.40 3.21 -5.74
N VAL A 267 -11.67 3.18 -6.14
CA VAL A 267 -12.16 2.50 -7.35
C VAL A 267 -13.11 3.39 -8.16
N PHE A 268 -13.17 3.13 -9.47
CA PHE A 268 -14.20 3.67 -10.36
C PHE A 268 -15.14 2.58 -10.85
N ARG A 269 -16.34 3.01 -11.24
CA ARG A 269 -17.27 2.25 -12.09
C ARG A 269 -17.36 2.98 -13.42
N VAL A 270 -17.08 2.29 -14.51
CA VAL A 270 -17.17 2.87 -15.85
C VAL A 270 -18.27 2.17 -16.63
N LYS A 271 -19.22 2.92 -17.17
CA LYS A 271 -20.34 2.37 -17.94
C LYS A 271 -19.85 1.85 -19.30
N ARG A 272 -20.35 0.67 -19.67
CA ARG A 272 -20.16 0.00 -20.95
C ARG A 272 -21.52 -0.38 -21.55
N LYS A 273 -21.51 -0.88 -22.79
CA LYS A 273 -22.72 -1.38 -23.45
C LYS A 273 -23.43 -2.46 -22.64
N ASP A 274 -22.66 -3.39 -22.05
CA ASP A 274 -23.19 -4.57 -21.36
C ASP A 274 -23.21 -4.44 -19.82
N GLY A 275 -23.00 -3.24 -19.27
CA GLY A 275 -23.05 -3.00 -17.82
C GLY A 275 -21.98 -2.04 -17.31
N TYR A 276 -21.43 -2.33 -16.13
CA TYR A 276 -20.37 -1.52 -15.51
C TYR A 276 -19.09 -2.35 -15.36
N LYS A 277 -17.94 -1.76 -15.68
CA LYS A 277 -16.63 -2.30 -15.34
C LYS A 277 -16.11 -1.60 -14.09
N ILE A 278 -15.70 -2.37 -13.09
CA ILE A 278 -14.96 -1.85 -11.93
C ILE A 278 -13.51 -1.64 -12.35
N VAL A 279 -12.98 -0.46 -12.05
CA VAL A 279 -11.60 -0.08 -12.34
C VAL A 279 -10.88 0.19 -11.01
N PRO A 280 -9.91 -0.65 -10.61
CA PRO A 280 -9.13 -0.43 -9.40
C PRO A 280 -8.07 0.66 -9.65
N VAL A 281 -8.51 1.91 -9.82
CA VAL A 281 -7.62 3.04 -10.20
C VAL A 281 -6.43 3.19 -9.26
N SER A 282 -6.65 2.97 -7.97
CA SER A 282 -5.57 3.03 -6.99
C SER A 282 -4.51 1.95 -7.21
N LEU A 283 -4.88 0.73 -7.57
CA LEU A 283 -3.92 -0.31 -7.92
C LEU A 283 -3.15 0.02 -9.20
N HIS A 284 -3.83 0.56 -10.21
CA HIS A 284 -3.17 1.05 -11.43
C HIS A 284 -2.14 2.13 -11.09
N LEU A 285 -2.55 3.15 -10.34
CA LEU A 285 -1.69 4.26 -9.94
C LEU A 285 -0.53 3.82 -9.05
N LEU A 286 -0.77 2.89 -8.12
CA LEU A 286 0.26 2.29 -7.28
C LEU A 286 1.35 1.65 -8.14
N ASN A 287 0.96 0.87 -9.16
CA ASN A 287 1.92 0.24 -10.05
C ASN A 287 2.69 1.23 -10.92
N TRP A 288 2.04 2.30 -11.38
CA TRP A 288 2.70 3.30 -12.23
C TRP A 288 3.67 4.19 -11.42
N CYS A 289 3.25 4.63 -10.24
CA CYS A 289 3.91 5.72 -9.53
C CYS A 289 4.65 5.30 -8.26
N VAL A 290 4.31 4.16 -7.64
CA VAL A 290 4.82 3.78 -6.30
C VAL A 290 5.66 2.52 -6.33
N MET A 291 5.19 1.45 -6.98
CA MET A 291 5.93 0.18 -7.04
C MET A 291 7.27 0.35 -7.77
N PRO A 292 8.27 -0.50 -7.50
CA PRO A 292 9.54 -0.48 -8.23
C PRO A 292 9.30 -0.68 -9.73
N ARG A 293 9.97 0.11 -10.58
CA ARG A 293 9.84 0.08 -12.05
C ARG A 293 11.17 -0.13 -12.73
N GLY A 294 11.14 -0.75 -13.91
CA GLY A 294 12.29 -0.83 -14.82
C GLY A 294 12.47 0.46 -15.62
N GLU A 295 13.54 0.50 -16.43
CA GLU A 295 13.94 1.66 -17.25
C GLU A 295 12.90 2.07 -18.30
N GLU A 296 12.20 1.12 -18.90
CA GLU A 296 11.29 1.35 -20.03
C GLU A 296 9.83 1.57 -19.60
N ALA A 297 9.59 2.11 -18.41
CA ALA A 297 8.23 2.32 -17.93
C ALA A 297 7.54 3.47 -18.69
N PRO A 298 6.26 3.30 -19.10
CA PRO A 298 5.50 4.37 -19.74
C PRO A 298 5.32 5.55 -18.78
N SER A 299 5.19 6.75 -19.35
CA SER A 299 4.78 7.93 -18.59
C SER A 299 3.39 7.73 -17.96
N LEU A 300 3.08 8.52 -16.94
CA LEU A 300 1.76 8.51 -16.33
C LEU A 300 0.66 8.82 -17.36
N ALA A 301 0.93 9.78 -18.26
CA ALA A 301 0.04 10.13 -19.35
C ALA A 301 -0.25 8.95 -20.30
N GLU A 302 0.80 8.24 -20.74
CA GLU A 302 0.65 7.08 -21.63
C GLU A 302 -0.09 5.93 -20.95
N SER A 303 0.14 5.75 -19.66
CA SER A 303 -0.54 4.74 -18.84
C SER A 303 -2.04 5.02 -18.71
N VAL A 304 -2.42 6.28 -18.50
CA VAL A 304 -3.83 6.71 -18.47
C VAL A 304 -4.48 6.57 -19.84
N ASP A 305 -3.76 6.94 -20.92
CA ASP A 305 -4.25 6.77 -22.30
C ASP A 305 -4.48 5.29 -22.63
N ALA A 306 -3.57 4.40 -22.19
CA ALA A 306 -3.72 2.96 -22.37
C ALA A 306 -4.94 2.42 -21.61
N LEU A 307 -5.10 2.80 -20.33
CA LEU A 307 -6.28 2.45 -19.54
C LEU A 307 -7.57 2.93 -20.23
N ALA A 308 -7.60 4.17 -20.72
CA ALA A 308 -8.77 4.70 -21.42
C ALA A 308 -9.12 3.88 -22.67
N ARG A 309 -8.12 3.45 -23.45
CA ARG A 309 -8.33 2.56 -24.61
C ARG A 309 -8.90 1.19 -24.20
N GLU A 310 -8.42 0.62 -23.10
CA GLU A 310 -8.94 -0.63 -22.57
C GLU A 310 -10.37 -0.52 -22.03
N LEU A 311 -10.82 0.70 -21.68
CA LEU A 311 -12.12 0.97 -21.06
C LEU A 311 -13.24 1.21 -22.08
N LYS A 312 -12.92 1.76 -23.26
CA LYS A 312 -13.83 1.91 -24.41
C LYS A 312 -14.32 0.56 -24.94
#